data_AF-X1DNV7-F1
#
_entry.id   AF-X1DNV7-F1
#
_cell.length_a   1.000
_cell.length_b   1.000
_cell.length_c   1.000
_cell.angle_alpha   90.00
_cell.angle_beta   90.00
_cell.angle_gamma   90.00
#
_symmetry.space_group_name_H-M   'P 1'
#
loop_
_entity.id
_entity.type
_entity.pdbx_description
1 polymer ?
#
loop_
_entity_poly.entity_id
_entity_poly.type
_entity_poly.pdbx_seq_one_letter_code
_entity_poly.pdbx_strand_id
1 'polypeptide(L)' 'MTTVDSEISENTVTNCGGTGIQVLITATNCQITDNYVDEVTGLGIHLGNASSVEIMHNEL' A
#
# COMPACT_ATOMS: atom_id res chain seq x y z
N MET A 1 18.46 -8.32 -8.62
CA MET A 1 17.01 -8.14 -8.45
C MET A 1 16.66 -6.77 -8.99
N THR A 2 15.67 -6.66 -9.87
CA THR A 2 15.18 -5.37 -10.36
C THR A 2 14.21 -4.81 -9.33
N THR A 3 14.52 -3.66 -8.76
CA THR A 3 13.57 -2.90 -7.95
C THR A 3 12.77 -1.99 -8.87
N VAL A 4 11.56 -1.64 -8.46
CA VAL A 4 10.69 -0.73 -9.21
C VAL A 4 10.20 0.38 -8.30
N ASP A 5 10.05 1.56 -8.87
CA ASP A 5 9.35 2.67 -8.24
C ASP A 5 7.83 2.40 -8.33
N SER A 6 7.09 2.73 -7.27
CA SER A 6 5.66 2.45 -7.20
C SER A 6 4.94 3.53 -6.42
N GLU A 7 3.85 4.03 -7.00
CA GLU A 7 2.99 5.05 -6.42
C GLU A 7 1.56 4.51 -6.34
N ILE A 8 0.96 4.59 -5.16
CA ILE A 8 -0.44 4.24 -4.88
C ILE A 8 -1.03 5.40 -4.08
N SER A 9 -1.71 6.31 -4.77
CA SER A 9 -2.20 7.56 -4.19
C SER A 9 -3.68 7.80 -4.47
N GLU A 10 -4.39 8.43 -3.52
CA GLU A 10 -5.77 8.93 -3.68
C GLU A 10 -6.83 7.86 -4.03
N ASN A 11 -6.69 6.64 -3.50
CA ASN A 11 -7.65 5.56 -3.75
C ASN A 11 -8.61 5.34 -2.58
N THR A 12 -9.81 4.84 -2.89
CA THR A 12 -10.74 4.25 -1.91
C THR A 12 -10.78 2.74 -2.11
N VAL A 13 -10.34 1.98 -1.11
CA VAL A 13 -10.36 0.51 -1.09
C VAL A 13 -11.28 0.05 0.03
N THR A 14 -12.37 -0.61 -0.32
CA THR A 14 -13.41 -1.02 0.65
C THR A 14 -13.95 -2.41 0.35
N ASN A 15 -14.52 -3.08 1.34
CA ASN A 15 -15.20 -4.37 1.21
C ASN A 15 -14.30 -5.48 0.63
N CYS A 16 -13.02 -5.46 1.01
CA CYS A 16 -12.04 -6.44 0.54
C CYS A 16 -11.91 -7.63 1.50
N GLY A 17 -12.06 -8.84 0.96
CA GLY A 17 -11.68 -10.07 1.65
C GLY A 17 -10.16 -10.24 1.66
N GLY A 18 -9.49 -9.83 2.73
CA GLY A 18 -8.03 -9.94 2.87
C GLY A 18 -7.32 -8.58 3.01
N THR A 19 -6.23 -8.38 2.26
CA THR A 19 -5.42 -7.14 2.35
C THR A 19 -6.00 -6.07 1.42
N GLY A 20 -6.12 -4.83 1.90
CA GLY A 20 -6.55 -3.68 1.10
C GLY A 20 -5.51 -3.30 0.04
N ILE A 21 -4.40 -2.71 0.46
CA ILE A 21 -3.28 -2.33 -0.42
C ILE A 21 -2.08 -3.24 -0.13
N GLN A 22 -1.54 -3.89 -1.16
CA GLN A 22 -0.40 -4.78 -1.02
C GLN A 22 0.70 -4.52 -2.05
N VAL A 23 1.93 -4.30 -1.58
CA VAL A 23 3.14 -4.22 -2.42
C VAL A 23 4.01 -5.45 -2.13
N LEU A 24 3.98 -6.45 -3.01
CA LEU A 24 4.58 -7.78 -2.79
C LEU A 24 6.07 -7.90 -3.18
N ILE A 25 6.51 -7.18 -4.20
CA ILE A 25 7.88 -7.30 -4.75
C ILE A 25 8.84 -6.31 -4.12
N THR A 26 10.14 -6.46 -4.39
CA THR A 26 11.14 -5.49 -3.95
C THR A 26 10.90 -4.12 -4.57
N ALA A 27 10.26 -3.22 -3.82
CA ALA A 27 10.00 -1.85 -4.24
C ALA A 27 11.09 -0.90 -3.73
N THR A 28 11.50 0.04 -4.58
CA THR A 28 12.32 1.20 -4.20
C THR A 28 11.47 2.44 -4.33
N ASN A 29 11.66 3.47 -3.50
CA ASN A 29 10.94 4.75 -3.63
C ASN A 29 9.40 4.56 -3.69
N CYS A 30 8.86 3.72 -2.80
CA CYS A 30 7.44 3.40 -2.81
C CYS A 30 6.65 4.46 -2.04
N GLN A 31 5.65 5.05 -2.68
CA GLN A 31 4.76 6.04 -2.08
C GLN A 31 3.35 5.46 -2.01
N ILE A 32 2.80 5.36 -0.80
CA ILE A 32 1.41 4.98 -0.54
C ILE A 32 0.77 6.12 0.24
N THR A 33 0.08 7.03 -0.44
CA THR A 33 -0.36 8.29 0.17
C THR A 33 -1.84 8.57 -0.05
N ASP A 34 -2.48 9.23 0.91
CA ASP A 34 -3.84 9.77 0.73
C ASP A 34 -4.89 8.71 0.32
N ASN A 35 -4.73 7.45 0.74
CA ASN A 35 -5.70 6.38 0.49
C ASN A 35 -6.65 6.20 1.67
N TYR A 36 -7.92 5.92 1.38
CA TYR A 36 -8.92 5.46 2.34
C TYR A 36 -9.11 3.96 2.19
N VAL A 37 -8.79 3.19 3.24
CA VAL A 37 -8.93 1.73 3.27
C VAL A 37 -9.85 1.37 4.43
N ASP A 38 -10.99 0.74 4.16
CA ASP A 38 -11.98 0.43 5.20
C ASP A 38 -12.70 -0.91 4.89
N GLU A 39 -13.37 -1.48 5.88
CA GLU A 39 -14.14 -2.73 5.74
C GLU A 39 -13.32 -3.89 5.11
N VAL A 40 -12.01 -3.94 5.41
CA VAL A 40 -11.13 -5.03 5.00
C VAL A 40 -11.03 -6.08 6.12
N THR A 41 -11.04 -7.36 5.76
CA THR A 41 -11.00 -8.44 6.77
C THR A 41 -9.58 -8.83 7.20
N GLY A 42 -8.56 -8.34 6.49
CA GLY A 42 -7.14 -8.59 6.76
C GLY A 42 -6.36 -7.32 7.08
N LEU A 43 -5.23 -7.11 6.40
CA LEU A 43 -4.38 -5.94 6.61
C LEU A 43 -4.87 -4.75 5.77
N GLY A 44 -4.92 -3.54 6.34
CA GLY A 44 -5.22 -2.32 5.57
C GLY A 44 -4.18 -2.09 4.47
N ILE A 45 -2.94 -1.84 4.88
CA ILE A 45 -1.79 -1.69 3.99
C ILE A 45 -0.72 -2.71 4.42
N HIS A 46 -0.22 -3.51 3.46
CA HIS A 46 0.88 -4.44 3.67
C HIS A 46 2.00 -4.19 2.67
N LEU A 47 3.17 -3.88 3.21
CA LEU A 47 4.38 -3.72 2.43
C LEU A 47 5.29 -4.93 2.61
N GLY A 48 5.68 -5.54 1.49
CA GLY A 48 6.73 -6.54 1.44
C GLY A 48 8.12 -5.93 1.62
N ASN A 49 9.13 -6.57 1.01
CA ASN A 49 10.50 -6.09 1.13
C ASN A 49 10.65 -4.78 0.34
N ALA A 50 10.88 -3.64 0.99
CA ALA A 50 11.00 -2.36 0.30
C ALA A 50 12.03 -1.45 0.96
N SER A 51 12.57 -0.52 0.19
CA SER A 51 13.52 0.50 0.66
C SER A 51 13.10 1.88 0.18
N SER A 52 13.31 2.90 1.01
CA SER A 52 12.82 4.27 0.78
C SER A 52 11.31 4.30 0.57
N VAL A 53 10.55 4.14 1.65
CA VAL A 53 9.09 4.03 1.62
C VAL A 53 8.48 5.21 2.34
N GLU A 54 7.48 5.82 1.73
CA GLU A 54 6.64 6.85 2.32
C GLU A 54 5.19 6.37 2.39
N ILE A 55 4.64 6.32 3.61
CA ILE A 55 3.25 5.99 3.88
C ILE A 55 2.68 7.15 4.69
N MET A 56 1.86 8.00 4.07
CA MET A 56 1.39 9.24 4.68
C MET A 56 -0.06 9.54 4.33
N HIS A 57 -0.78 10.16 5.26
CA HIS A 57 -2.19 10.59 5.08
C HIS A 57 -3.17 9.49 4.64
N ASN A 58 -2.88 8.22 4.91
CA ASN A 58 -3.84 7.15 4.70
C ASN A 58 -4.77 7.03 5.91
N GLU A 59 -6.04 6.73 5.66
CA GLU A 59 -7.07 6.42 6.66
C GLU A 59 -7.39 4.93 6.57
N LEU A 60 -7.40 4.23 7.72
CA LEU A 60 -7.48 2.77 7.84
C LEU A 60 -8.58 2.33 8.81
#